data_AF-H0EZP5-F1
#
_entry.id   AF-H0EZP5-F1
#
_cell.length_a   1.000
_cell.length_b   1.000
_cell.length_c   1.000
_cell.angle_alpha   90.00
_cell.angle_beta   90.00
_cell.angle_gamma   90.00
#
_symmetry.space_group_name_H-M   'P 1'
#
loop_
_entity.id
_entity.type
_entity.pdbx_description
1 polymer ?
#
loop_
_entity_poly.entity_id
_entity_poly.type
_entity_poly.pdbx_seq_one_letter_code
_entity_poly.pdbx_strand_id
1 'polypeptide(L)'
;MAKGLGHIADEEKYLQRSSNWKNMYNPTQTSLVTNTTGHIGETIDSGYTGFLQPRYLNGTFGYQDPTLCSPLYNFTSCYLNPSGHETYEGSSWMYTFYVPQDMATLITTLGGPEAFTNRLSYLHTSGLLYIGDEQAFLPVFQFHYAGRPALSAKFSHFYIPSQFNTSLNGIAGNDDSGAMGSFTTLAMMGLWPVPGQNVYLITPPYFPSYIDEVAAKEEDILKW
;
A
#
# COMPACT_ATOMS: atom_id res chain seq x y z
N MET A 1 -8.98 19.89 -5.58
CA MET A 1 -9.42 21.15 -4.95
C MET A 1 -9.20 22.37 -5.85
N ALA A 2 -7.96 22.75 -6.18
CA ALA A 2 -7.65 23.93 -7.01
C ALA A 2 -8.49 24.04 -8.30
N LYS A 3 -8.56 22.94 -9.07
CA LYS A 3 -9.45 22.81 -10.24
C LYS A 3 -10.90 23.21 -9.96
N GLY A 4 -11.47 22.68 -8.88
CA GLY A 4 -12.87 22.92 -8.50
C GLY A 4 -13.14 24.35 -8.04
N LEU A 5 -12.10 25.10 -7.64
CA LEU A 5 -12.17 26.51 -7.29
C LEU A 5 -11.79 27.45 -8.45
N GLY A 6 -11.44 26.90 -9.63
CA GLY A 6 -11.00 27.69 -10.79
C GLY A 6 -9.58 28.23 -10.70
N HIS A 7 -8.74 27.70 -9.80
CA HIS A 7 -7.35 28.14 -9.63
C HIS A 7 -6.42 27.34 -10.55
N ILE A 8 -6.38 27.70 -11.83
CA ILE A 8 -5.68 26.93 -12.88
C ILE A 8 -4.16 26.83 -12.64
N ALA A 9 -3.51 27.94 -12.25
CA ALA A 9 -2.07 27.93 -11.98
C ALA A 9 -1.69 27.02 -10.80
N ASP A 10 -2.54 26.95 -9.77
CA ASP A 10 -2.34 26.03 -8.65
C ASP A 10 -2.59 24.58 -9.07
N GLU A 11 -3.63 24.33 -9.88
CA GLU A 11 -3.90 23.01 -10.44
C GLU A 11 -2.67 22.47 -11.20
N GLU A 12 -2.14 23.24 -12.15
CA GLU A 12 -0.96 22.86 -12.94
C GLU A 12 0.26 22.59 -12.05
N LYS A 13 0.55 23.49 -11.11
CA LYS A 13 1.65 23.37 -10.16
C LYS A 13 1.55 22.09 -9.32
N TYR A 14 0.37 21.79 -8.77
CA TYR A 14 0.21 20.63 -7.88
C TYR A 14 0.12 19.31 -8.65
N LEU A 15 -0.43 19.30 -9.87
CA LEU A 15 -0.37 18.15 -10.78
C LEU A 15 1.07 17.85 -11.21
N GLN A 16 1.89 18.86 -11.47
CA GLN A 16 3.30 18.64 -11.75
C GLN A 16 4.00 18.03 -10.54
N ARG A 17 3.80 18.58 -9.34
CA ARG A 17 4.42 18.09 -8.10
C ARG A 17 3.97 16.67 -7.72
N SER A 18 2.74 16.27 -8.03
CA SER A 18 2.25 14.92 -7.72
C SER A 18 2.99 13.83 -8.48
N SER A 19 3.72 14.18 -9.55
CA SER A 19 4.58 13.27 -10.32
C SER A 19 6.01 13.12 -9.78
N ASN A 20 6.36 13.84 -8.70
CA ASN A 20 7.73 13.87 -8.16
C ASN A 20 8.25 12.50 -7.67
N TRP A 21 7.38 11.54 -7.40
CA TRP A 21 7.78 10.17 -7.05
C TRP A 21 8.69 9.55 -8.13
N LYS A 22 8.50 9.92 -9.41
CA LYS A 22 9.32 9.48 -10.55
C LYS A 22 10.78 9.88 -10.40
N ASN A 23 11.06 10.98 -9.69
CA ASN A 23 12.42 11.44 -9.43
C ASN A 23 13.16 10.55 -8.43
N MET A 24 12.44 9.77 -7.63
CA MET A 24 12.99 8.90 -6.59
C MET A 24 13.02 7.43 -7.03
N TYR A 25 12.42 7.10 -8.18
CA TYR A 25 12.39 5.74 -8.72
C TYR A 25 13.71 5.43 -9.44
N ASN A 26 14.52 4.54 -8.86
CA ASN A 26 15.73 4.02 -9.50
C ASN A 26 15.39 2.71 -10.24
N PRO A 27 15.30 2.70 -11.59
CA PRO A 27 14.85 1.53 -12.36
C PRO A 27 15.80 0.34 -12.31
N THR A 28 17.08 0.55 -11.96
CA THR A 28 18.11 -0.50 -11.93
C THR A 28 18.34 -1.07 -10.53
N GLN A 29 17.73 -0.51 -9.50
CA GLN A 29 17.88 -1.02 -8.13
C GLN A 29 17.32 -2.45 -8.04
N THR A 30 18.14 -3.40 -7.61
CA THR A 30 17.74 -4.78 -7.30
C THR A 30 17.41 -4.94 -5.82
N SER A 31 16.82 -6.07 -5.42
CA SER A 31 16.63 -6.42 -4.01
C SER A 31 17.01 -7.86 -3.75
N LEU A 32 17.96 -8.06 -2.83
CA LEU A 32 18.16 -9.33 -2.16
C LEU A 32 17.20 -9.41 -0.97
N VAL A 33 16.73 -10.61 -0.66
CA VAL A 33 15.74 -10.87 0.40
C VAL A 33 16.18 -12.12 1.15
N THR A 34 16.09 -12.08 2.48
CA THR A 34 16.52 -13.18 3.36
C THR A 34 15.34 -13.72 4.14
N ASN A 35 15.29 -15.04 4.35
CA ASN A 35 14.24 -15.72 5.14
C ASN A 35 12.81 -15.49 4.63
N THR A 36 12.62 -15.47 3.31
CA THR A 36 11.27 -15.33 2.74
C THR A 36 10.47 -16.63 2.90
N THR A 37 9.14 -16.53 2.85
CA THR A 37 8.26 -17.70 2.83
C THR A 37 8.65 -18.64 1.69
N GLY A 38 9.11 -19.85 2.02
CA GLY A 38 9.58 -20.86 1.05
C GLY A 38 11.10 -20.94 0.88
N HIS A 39 11.87 -19.99 1.42
CA HIS A 39 13.34 -19.93 1.37
C HIS A 39 13.92 -19.57 2.76
N ILE A 40 13.61 -20.40 3.75
CA ILE A 40 14.04 -20.18 5.15
C ILE A 40 15.54 -20.48 5.29
N GLY A 41 16.29 -19.55 5.85
CA GLY A 41 17.74 -19.65 6.03
C GLY A 41 18.55 -19.22 4.80
N GLU A 42 17.90 -18.78 3.73
CA GLU A 42 18.53 -18.40 2.46
C GLU A 42 18.39 -16.91 2.21
N THR A 43 19.40 -16.35 1.52
CA THR A 43 19.33 -15.04 0.87
C THR A 43 19.24 -15.27 -0.63
N ILE A 44 18.17 -14.78 -1.25
CA ILE A 44 17.92 -14.92 -2.68
C ILE A 44 17.76 -13.55 -3.33
N ASP A 45 17.95 -13.49 -4.66
CA ASP A 45 17.46 -12.36 -5.43
C ASP A 45 15.94 -12.45 -5.51
N SER A 46 15.25 -11.35 -5.21
CA SER A 46 13.79 -11.27 -5.35
C SER A 46 13.31 -11.41 -6.80
N GLY A 47 14.18 -11.19 -7.78
CA GLY A 47 13.86 -11.18 -9.20
C GLY A 47 13.21 -9.89 -9.70
N TYR A 48 13.06 -8.88 -8.83
CA TYR A 48 12.48 -7.59 -9.18
C TYR A 48 13.51 -6.47 -9.17
N THR A 49 13.43 -5.59 -10.17
CA THR A 49 14.20 -4.36 -10.23
C THR A 49 13.30 -3.14 -10.17
N GLY A 50 13.87 -1.98 -9.87
CA GLY A 50 13.14 -0.73 -9.81
C GLY A 50 12.56 -0.48 -8.43
N PHE A 51 13.18 0.38 -7.62
CA PHE A 51 12.70 0.74 -6.29
C PHE A 51 12.84 2.24 -6.05
N LEU A 52 12.02 2.76 -5.14
CA LEU A 52 12.29 4.08 -4.58
C LEU A 52 13.62 4.06 -3.81
N GLN A 53 14.45 5.05 -4.08
CA GLN A 53 15.76 5.25 -3.46
C GLN A 53 15.95 6.74 -3.13
N PRO A 54 16.68 7.06 -2.05
CA PRO A 54 16.99 8.45 -1.70
C PRO A 54 17.77 9.13 -2.84
N ARG A 55 17.72 10.45 -2.88
CA ARG A 55 18.39 11.25 -3.90
C ARG A 55 19.16 12.38 -3.27
N TYR A 56 20.45 12.48 -3.61
CA TYR A 56 21.30 13.57 -3.16
C TYR A 56 20.98 14.86 -3.92
N LEU A 57 21.40 16.00 -3.36
CA LEU A 57 21.22 17.33 -3.97
C LEU A 57 21.90 17.45 -5.35
N ASN A 58 22.95 16.66 -5.61
CA ASN A 58 23.63 16.60 -6.91
C ASN A 58 22.87 15.74 -7.94
N GLY A 59 21.72 15.16 -7.57
CA GLY A 59 20.86 14.37 -8.44
C GLY A 59 21.21 12.88 -8.54
N THR A 60 22.30 12.41 -7.93
CA THR A 60 22.64 10.98 -7.90
C THR A 60 21.79 10.24 -6.88
N PHE A 61 21.53 8.96 -7.14
CA PHE A 61 20.85 8.09 -6.17
C PHE A 61 21.76 7.81 -4.97
N GLY A 62 21.19 7.88 -3.78
CA GLY A 62 21.73 7.19 -2.61
C GLY A 62 21.24 5.74 -2.58
N TYR A 63 21.55 5.05 -1.49
CA TYR A 63 21.20 3.64 -1.33
C TYR A 63 20.54 3.39 0.03
N GLN A 64 19.37 2.77 -0.02
CA GLN A 64 18.77 2.04 1.09
C GLN A 64 18.43 0.64 0.59
N ASP A 65 18.82 -0.38 1.37
CA ASP A 65 18.41 -1.76 1.08
C ASP A 65 16.88 -1.84 0.99
N PRO A 66 16.31 -2.32 -0.14
CA PRO A 66 14.86 -2.29 -0.31
C PRO A 66 14.07 -3.04 0.74
N THR A 67 14.69 -4.00 1.44
CA THR A 67 14.08 -4.82 2.49
C THR A 67 14.23 -4.24 3.89
N LEU A 68 15.11 -3.25 4.08
CA LEU A 68 15.29 -2.60 5.37
C LEU A 68 13.94 -2.08 5.87
N CYS A 69 13.65 -2.28 7.16
CA CYS A 69 12.38 -1.91 7.80
C CYS A 69 11.17 -2.73 7.33
N SER A 70 11.42 -3.92 6.79
CA SER A 70 10.41 -4.98 6.67
C SER A 70 10.52 -5.95 7.86
N PRO A 71 9.53 -6.83 8.08
CA PRO A 71 9.64 -7.91 9.06
C PRO A 71 10.85 -8.83 8.82
N LEU A 72 11.39 -8.86 7.59
CA LEU A 72 12.52 -9.70 7.22
C LEU A 72 13.89 -9.06 7.51
N TYR A 73 13.96 -7.73 7.69
CA TYR A 73 15.25 -7.06 7.90
C TYR A 73 15.15 -5.76 8.70
N ASN A 74 15.65 -5.78 9.94
CA ASN A 74 15.75 -4.63 10.85
C ASN A 74 14.48 -3.78 10.89
N PHE A 75 13.36 -4.41 11.26
CA PHE A 75 12.00 -3.85 11.21
C PHE A 75 11.88 -2.41 11.74
N THR A 76 12.51 -2.08 12.87
CA THR A 76 12.37 -0.76 13.52
C THR A 76 13.40 0.28 13.08
N SER A 77 14.26 -0.02 12.11
CA SER A 77 15.35 0.89 11.69
C SER A 77 14.82 2.22 11.11
N CYS A 78 13.60 2.24 10.58
CA CYS A 78 12.99 3.42 9.95
C CYS A 78 12.06 4.19 10.89
N TYR A 79 12.15 3.97 12.20
CA TYR A 79 11.36 4.70 13.17
C TYR A 79 11.91 6.11 13.35
N LEU A 80 11.11 7.02 13.92
CA LEU A 80 11.53 8.39 14.20
C LEU A 80 12.62 8.44 15.30
N ASN A 81 13.88 8.25 14.90
CA ASN A 81 15.02 8.30 15.80
C ASN A 81 16.26 8.89 15.09
N PRO A 82 17.33 9.27 15.82
CA PRO A 82 18.52 9.88 15.22
C PRO A 82 19.27 9.00 14.20
N SER A 83 19.01 7.70 14.19
CA SER A 83 19.54 6.72 13.25
C SER A 83 18.47 6.20 12.29
N GLY A 84 17.36 6.93 12.14
CA GLY A 84 16.31 6.63 11.17
C GLY A 84 16.86 6.63 9.74
N HIS A 85 16.16 5.92 8.86
CA HIS A 85 16.51 5.78 7.45
C HIS A 85 15.53 6.54 6.55
N GLU A 86 15.60 6.33 5.24
CA GLU A 86 15.01 7.20 4.21
C GLU A 86 13.50 6.97 4.01
N THR A 87 13.00 5.86 4.52
CA THR A 87 11.57 5.55 4.62
C THR A 87 11.11 5.69 6.08
N TYR A 88 9.79 5.66 6.30
CA TYR A 88 9.20 5.79 7.64
C TYR A 88 8.40 4.54 7.99
N GLU A 89 8.83 3.82 9.03
CA GLU A 89 8.19 2.59 9.58
C GLU A 89 7.90 1.46 8.56
N GLY A 90 8.46 1.57 7.36
CA GLY A 90 8.21 0.65 6.27
C GLY A 90 9.36 0.57 5.30
N SER A 91 9.42 -0.52 4.54
CA SER A 91 10.49 -0.76 3.56
C SER A 91 10.25 -0.08 2.21
N SER A 92 11.30 0.12 1.43
CA SER A 92 11.17 0.63 0.05
C SER A 92 10.34 -0.32 -0.83
N TRP A 93 10.29 -1.62 -0.49
CA TRP A 93 9.35 -2.57 -1.08
C TRP A 93 7.90 -2.08 -0.99
N MET A 94 7.46 -1.67 0.20
CA MET A 94 6.11 -1.16 0.42
C MET A 94 5.93 0.22 -0.23
N TYR A 95 6.87 1.14 0.00
CA TYR A 95 6.77 2.52 -0.51
C TYR A 95 6.80 2.60 -2.04
N THR A 96 7.39 1.63 -2.74
CA THR A 96 7.35 1.56 -4.21
C THR A 96 5.91 1.46 -4.75
N PHE A 97 4.98 0.94 -3.96
CA PHE A 97 3.57 0.86 -4.32
C PHE A 97 2.77 2.13 -3.94
N TYR A 98 3.34 3.09 -3.22
CA TYR A 98 2.59 4.20 -2.62
C TYR A 98 2.41 5.40 -3.57
N VAL A 99 1.71 5.17 -4.68
CA VAL A 99 1.36 6.20 -5.68
C VAL A 99 -0.16 6.22 -5.94
N PRO A 100 -1.00 6.41 -4.91
CA PRO A 100 -2.46 6.31 -5.04
C PRO A 100 -3.04 7.24 -6.11
N GLN A 101 -2.39 8.37 -6.36
CA GLN A 101 -2.82 9.39 -7.32
C GLN A 101 -2.55 9.07 -8.79
N ASP A 102 -1.67 8.09 -9.10
CA ASP A 102 -1.21 7.81 -10.47
C ASP A 102 -0.91 6.32 -10.69
N MET A 103 -1.89 5.47 -10.36
CA MET A 103 -1.78 4.01 -10.45
C MET A 103 -1.52 3.52 -11.88
N ALA A 104 -2.06 4.19 -12.89
CA ALA A 104 -1.84 3.82 -14.29
C ALA A 104 -0.36 3.97 -14.70
N THR A 105 0.28 5.08 -14.31
CA THR A 105 1.72 5.24 -14.55
C THR A 105 2.52 4.28 -13.70
N LEU A 106 2.18 4.09 -12.42
CA LEU A 106 2.88 3.15 -11.56
C LEU A 106 2.88 1.72 -12.15
N ILE A 107 1.73 1.22 -12.59
CA ILE A 107 1.62 -0.11 -13.21
C ILE A 107 2.50 -0.19 -14.46
N THR A 108 2.50 0.84 -15.30
CA THR A 108 3.36 0.90 -16.50
C THR A 108 4.83 0.90 -16.12
N THR A 109 5.23 1.68 -15.12
CA THR A 109 6.59 1.78 -14.58
C THR A 109 7.10 0.46 -14.00
N LEU A 110 6.20 -0.34 -13.41
CA LEU A 110 6.51 -1.64 -12.82
C LEU A 110 6.35 -2.83 -13.79
N GLY A 111 6.35 -2.56 -15.11
CA GLY A 111 6.38 -3.60 -16.14
C GLY A 111 5.00 -4.06 -16.64
N GLY A 112 3.95 -3.28 -16.38
CA GLY A 112 2.59 -3.55 -16.84
C GLY A 112 1.76 -4.40 -15.87
N PRO A 113 0.49 -4.69 -16.20
CA PRO A 113 -0.47 -5.28 -15.26
C PRO A 113 -0.05 -6.64 -14.68
N GLU A 114 0.58 -7.49 -15.49
CA GLU A 114 1.03 -8.82 -15.04
C GLU A 114 2.23 -8.73 -14.10
N ALA A 115 3.28 -8.00 -14.47
CA ALA A 115 4.47 -7.80 -13.64
C ALA A 115 4.11 -7.10 -12.32
N PHE A 116 3.24 -6.09 -12.38
CA PHE A 116 2.70 -5.42 -11.19
C PHE A 116 1.96 -6.40 -10.28
N THR A 117 1.06 -7.22 -10.84
CA THR A 117 0.29 -8.21 -10.07
C THR A 117 1.19 -9.24 -9.40
N ASN A 118 2.21 -9.74 -10.12
CA ASN A 118 3.15 -10.72 -9.58
C ASN A 118 4.00 -10.10 -8.46
N ARG A 119 4.50 -8.88 -8.65
CA ARG A 119 5.29 -8.16 -7.65
C ARG A 119 4.48 -7.82 -6.39
N LEU A 120 3.23 -7.36 -6.56
CA LEU A 120 2.34 -7.08 -5.44
C LEU A 120 1.95 -8.36 -4.69
N SER A 121 1.71 -9.46 -5.41
CA SER A 121 1.49 -10.77 -4.78
C SER A 121 2.70 -11.21 -3.97
N TYR A 122 3.91 -11.03 -4.53
CA TYR A 122 5.16 -11.32 -3.84
C TYR A 122 5.32 -10.51 -2.55
N LEU A 123 4.99 -9.22 -2.56
CA LEU A 123 4.99 -8.39 -1.35
C LEU A 123 4.11 -8.99 -0.25
N HIS A 124 2.91 -9.46 -0.60
CA HIS A 124 1.97 -10.05 0.36
C HIS A 124 2.39 -11.44 0.87
N THR A 125 3.07 -12.26 0.05
CA THR A 125 3.34 -13.67 0.40
C THR A 125 4.74 -13.93 0.90
N SER A 126 5.71 -13.06 0.62
CA SER A 126 7.13 -13.27 0.97
C SER A 126 7.46 -13.09 2.45
N GLY A 127 6.60 -12.41 3.21
CA GLY A 127 6.87 -11.98 4.59
C GLY A 127 7.38 -10.53 4.69
N LEU A 128 7.53 -9.82 3.58
CA LEU A 128 7.97 -8.42 3.54
C LEU A 128 6.92 -7.42 4.05
N LEU A 129 5.64 -7.74 3.92
CA LEU A 129 4.55 -6.83 4.30
C LEU A 129 4.10 -7.07 5.74
N TYR A 130 4.03 -5.99 6.50
CA TYR A 130 3.43 -5.94 7.83
C TYR A 130 2.11 -5.16 7.74
N ILE A 131 0.98 -5.82 8.05
CA ILE A 131 -0.36 -5.18 7.93
C ILE A 131 -0.70 -4.29 9.14
N GLY A 132 0.10 -4.33 10.21
CA GLY A 132 -0.10 -3.55 11.42
C GLY A 132 0.40 -2.10 11.34
N ASP A 133 0.59 -1.56 10.12
CA ASP A 133 0.97 -0.17 9.87
C ASP A 133 0.24 0.35 8.60
N GLU A 134 -0.09 1.65 8.54
CA GLU A 134 -1.10 2.20 7.60
C GLU A 134 -0.71 2.10 6.12
N GLN A 135 0.59 2.16 5.81
CA GLN A 135 1.08 2.15 4.43
C GLN A 135 0.80 0.80 3.74
N ALA A 136 0.51 -0.25 4.53
CA ALA A 136 0.16 -1.58 4.05
C ALA A 136 -1.31 -1.73 3.62
N PHE A 137 -2.19 -0.81 4.01
CA PHE A 137 -3.62 -0.91 3.70
C PHE A 137 -3.92 -0.78 2.21
N LEU A 138 -3.34 0.23 1.56
CA LEU A 138 -3.55 0.48 0.13
C LEU A 138 -3.11 -0.72 -0.76
N PRO A 139 -1.91 -1.31 -0.58
CA PRO A 139 -1.48 -2.51 -1.31
C PRO A 139 -2.52 -3.63 -1.41
N VAL A 140 -3.31 -3.88 -0.35
CA VAL A 140 -4.37 -4.91 -0.34
C VAL A 140 -5.36 -4.70 -1.49
N PHE A 141 -5.70 -3.46 -1.81
CA PHE A 141 -6.73 -3.13 -2.79
C PHE A 141 -6.17 -2.78 -4.18
N GLN A 142 -4.85 -2.70 -4.35
CA GLN A 142 -4.24 -2.25 -5.60
C GLN A 142 -4.40 -3.21 -6.77
N PHE A 143 -4.72 -4.48 -6.55
CA PHE A 143 -5.01 -5.43 -7.64
C PHE A 143 -6.19 -5.01 -8.52
N HIS A 144 -7.10 -4.17 -8.02
CA HIS A 144 -8.17 -3.56 -8.82
C HIS A 144 -7.61 -2.80 -10.03
N TYR A 145 -6.54 -2.02 -9.84
CA TYR A 145 -5.96 -1.21 -10.90
C TYR A 145 -5.26 -2.05 -11.98
N ALA A 146 -4.89 -3.30 -11.67
CA ALA A 146 -4.36 -4.27 -12.63
C ALA A 146 -5.44 -5.20 -13.23
N GLY A 147 -6.73 -4.93 -12.97
CA GLY A 147 -7.83 -5.77 -13.44
C GLY A 147 -7.87 -7.15 -12.79
N ARG A 148 -7.47 -7.24 -11.51
CA ARG A 148 -7.48 -8.47 -10.70
C ARG A 148 -8.19 -8.29 -9.33
N PRO A 149 -9.42 -7.74 -9.28
CA PRO A 149 -10.11 -7.46 -8.02
C PRO A 149 -10.29 -8.69 -7.11
N ALA A 150 -10.38 -9.90 -7.68
CA ALA A 150 -10.44 -11.15 -6.92
C ALA A 150 -9.21 -11.36 -6.01
N LEU A 151 -8.04 -10.83 -6.38
CA LEU A 151 -6.85 -10.89 -5.51
C LEU A 151 -6.95 -9.91 -4.35
N SER A 152 -7.51 -8.71 -4.56
CA SER A 152 -7.82 -7.80 -3.45
C SER A 152 -8.83 -8.39 -2.48
N ALA A 153 -9.89 -9.02 -3.00
CA ALA A 153 -10.84 -9.77 -2.18
C ALA A 153 -10.14 -10.88 -1.38
N LYS A 154 -9.27 -11.68 -2.03
CA LYS A 154 -8.49 -12.74 -1.40
C LYS A 154 -7.63 -12.22 -0.24
N PHE A 155 -6.86 -11.16 -0.45
CA PHE A 155 -5.95 -10.64 0.58
C PHE A 155 -6.70 -9.94 1.72
N SER A 156 -7.79 -9.22 1.43
CA SER A 156 -8.68 -8.72 2.48
C SER A 156 -9.23 -9.87 3.35
N HIS A 157 -9.79 -10.92 2.72
CA HIS A 157 -10.29 -12.14 3.39
C HIS A 157 -9.20 -13.02 4.01
N PHE A 158 -7.93 -12.69 3.80
CA PHE A 158 -6.82 -13.33 4.48
C PHE A 158 -6.40 -12.54 5.72
N TYR A 159 -6.12 -11.24 5.59
CA TYR A 159 -5.59 -10.44 6.69
C TYR A 159 -6.59 -10.22 7.83
N ILE A 160 -7.84 -9.87 7.49
CA ILE A 160 -8.85 -9.55 8.52
C ILE A 160 -9.07 -10.74 9.48
N PRO A 161 -9.46 -11.94 9.02
CA PRO A 161 -9.69 -13.04 9.95
C PRO A 161 -8.41 -13.62 10.58
N SER A 162 -7.23 -13.37 10.00
CA SER A 162 -5.97 -13.89 10.57
C SER A 162 -5.36 -12.97 11.63
N GLN A 163 -5.62 -11.67 11.58
CA GLN A 163 -4.94 -10.68 12.42
C GLN A 163 -5.87 -9.77 13.23
N PHE A 164 -7.18 -9.82 12.97
CA PHE A 164 -8.17 -8.99 13.66
C PHE A 164 -9.23 -9.85 14.36
N ASN A 165 -9.46 -9.57 15.65
CA ASN A 165 -10.45 -10.27 16.47
C ASN A 165 -10.88 -9.41 17.67
N THR A 166 -11.79 -9.93 18.49
CA THR A 166 -12.39 -9.20 19.62
C THR A 166 -11.65 -9.39 20.96
N SER A 167 -10.44 -9.94 20.95
CA SER A 167 -9.62 -10.08 22.17
C SER A 167 -8.85 -8.80 22.49
N LEU A 168 -8.21 -8.76 23.67
CA LEU A 168 -7.45 -7.60 24.14
C LEU A 168 -6.33 -7.16 23.18
N ASN A 169 -5.67 -8.11 22.51
CA ASN A 169 -4.63 -7.87 21.51
C ASN A 169 -5.14 -8.21 20.10
N GLY A 170 -6.40 -7.88 19.83
CA GLY A 170 -7.13 -8.29 18.64
C GLY A 170 -6.88 -7.44 17.39
N ILE A 171 -5.83 -6.61 17.35
CA ILE A 171 -5.44 -5.81 16.18
C ILE A 171 -3.97 -6.05 15.84
N ALA A 172 -3.61 -5.88 14.56
CA ALA A 172 -2.30 -6.25 14.04
C ALA A 172 -1.15 -5.33 14.49
N GLY A 173 -1.46 -4.11 14.93
CA GLY A 173 -0.50 -3.09 15.34
C GLY A 173 -1.15 -2.05 16.26
N ASN A 174 -0.64 -0.82 16.26
CA ASN A 174 -1.31 0.27 16.98
C ASN A 174 -2.64 0.60 16.28
N ASP A 175 -3.64 1.06 17.04
CA ASP A 175 -4.92 1.46 16.44
C ASP A 175 -4.83 2.81 15.70
N ASP A 176 -3.81 3.62 16.02
CA ASP A 176 -3.54 4.94 15.43
C ASP A 176 -4.78 5.82 15.27
N SER A 177 -5.48 5.97 16.40
CA SER A 177 -6.71 6.76 16.52
C SER A 177 -7.85 6.26 15.62
N GLY A 178 -7.99 4.94 15.49
CA GLY A 178 -9.05 4.28 14.75
C GLY A 178 -8.71 3.92 13.31
N ALA A 179 -7.44 3.99 12.90
CA ALA A 179 -6.98 3.61 11.57
C ALA A 179 -7.23 2.11 11.31
N MET A 180 -6.83 1.24 12.24
CA MET A 180 -7.06 -0.21 12.17
C MET A 180 -8.56 -0.55 12.18
N GLY A 181 -9.31 0.08 13.08
CA GLY A 181 -10.77 -0.06 13.15
C GLY A 181 -11.47 0.38 11.85
N SER A 182 -11.02 1.48 11.24
CA SER A 182 -11.58 1.98 9.98
C SER A 182 -11.24 1.07 8.81
N PHE A 183 -9.98 0.61 8.70
CA PHE A 183 -9.55 -0.34 7.68
C PHE A 183 -10.40 -1.62 7.71
N THR A 184 -10.55 -2.23 8.88
CA THR A 184 -11.33 -3.46 9.04
C THR A 184 -12.81 -3.23 8.75
N THR A 185 -13.42 -2.19 9.30
CA THR A 185 -14.85 -1.91 9.12
C THR A 185 -15.19 -1.67 7.64
N LEU A 186 -14.45 -0.81 6.95
CA LEU A 186 -14.71 -0.50 5.54
C LEU A 186 -14.48 -1.73 4.65
N ALA A 187 -13.40 -2.47 4.88
CA ALA A 187 -13.13 -3.71 4.15
C ALA A 187 -14.23 -4.76 4.39
N MET A 188 -14.75 -4.87 5.61
CA MET A 188 -15.86 -5.77 5.94
C MET A 188 -17.19 -5.35 5.28
N MET A 189 -17.40 -4.05 5.08
CA MET A 189 -18.50 -3.49 4.29
C MET A 189 -18.30 -3.70 2.77
N GLY A 190 -17.15 -4.21 2.35
CA GLY A 190 -16.81 -4.40 0.93
C GLY A 190 -16.33 -3.13 0.24
N LEU A 191 -15.88 -2.12 0.98
CA LEU A 191 -15.48 -0.82 0.46
C LEU A 191 -14.05 -0.46 0.86
N TRP A 192 -13.31 0.17 -0.05
CA TRP A 192 -12.02 0.79 0.26
C TRP A 192 -11.93 2.20 -0.32
N PRO A 193 -11.87 3.25 0.51
CA PRO A 193 -11.69 4.62 0.03
C PRO A 193 -10.28 4.82 -0.49
N VAL A 194 -10.15 5.44 -1.66
CA VAL A 194 -8.85 5.86 -2.19
C VAL A 194 -8.57 7.30 -1.75
N PRO A 195 -7.62 7.56 -0.84
CA PRO A 195 -7.42 8.89 -0.28
C PRO A 195 -7.15 9.94 -1.36
N GLY A 196 -7.78 11.12 -1.21
CA GLY A 196 -7.63 12.23 -2.15
C GLY A 196 -8.43 12.10 -3.45
N GLN A 197 -9.28 11.06 -3.58
CA GLN A 197 -10.12 10.81 -4.74
C GLN A 197 -11.55 10.49 -4.33
N ASN A 198 -12.50 10.75 -5.24
CA ASN A 198 -13.91 10.36 -5.05
C ASN A 198 -14.12 8.91 -5.55
N VAL A 199 -13.26 7.98 -5.14
CA VAL A 199 -13.24 6.59 -5.60
C VAL A 199 -13.26 5.65 -4.42
N TYR A 200 -14.17 4.67 -4.48
CA TYR A 200 -14.22 3.52 -3.59
C TYR A 200 -14.00 2.25 -4.42
N LEU A 201 -13.08 1.39 -3.98
CA LEU A 201 -12.88 0.07 -4.57
C LEU A 201 -13.80 -0.93 -3.87
N ILE A 202 -14.34 -1.89 -4.63
CA ILE A 202 -15.39 -2.80 -4.14
C ILE A 202 -14.84 -4.21 -4.03
N THR A 203 -14.96 -4.80 -2.85
CA THR A 203 -14.71 -6.23 -2.63
C THR A 203 -15.98 -6.92 -2.12
N PRO A 204 -16.11 -8.25 -2.22
CA PRO A 204 -17.20 -8.96 -1.56
C PRO A 204 -17.25 -8.60 -0.06
N PRO A 205 -18.42 -8.23 0.48
CA PRO A 205 -18.55 -7.90 1.90
C PRO A 205 -18.54 -9.17 2.76
N TYR A 206 -18.33 -8.97 4.07
CA TYR A 206 -18.32 -10.06 5.06
C TYR A 206 -19.71 -10.40 5.57
N PHE A 207 -20.66 -9.49 5.36
CA PHE A 207 -22.03 -9.61 5.81
C PHE A 207 -22.98 -9.61 4.62
N PRO A 208 -24.11 -10.35 4.66
CA PRO A 208 -25.11 -10.31 3.61
C PRO A 208 -25.71 -8.92 3.35
N SER A 209 -25.78 -8.08 4.40
CA SER A 209 -26.29 -6.72 4.31
C SER A 209 -25.84 -5.88 5.50
N TYR A 210 -25.71 -4.57 5.29
CA TYR A 210 -25.62 -3.56 6.35
C TYR A 210 -26.49 -2.35 5.99
N ILE A 211 -26.81 -1.53 6.99
CA ILE A 211 -27.58 -0.30 6.83
C ILE A 211 -26.69 0.83 7.33
N ASP A 212 -26.38 1.78 6.45
CA ASP A 212 -25.83 3.07 6.85
C ASP A 212 -27.02 3.99 7.14
N GLU A 213 -27.23 4.36 8.41
CA GLU A 213 -28.35 5.21 8.82
C GLU A 213 -28.32 6.62 8.24
N VAL A 214 -27.14 7.08 7.78
CA VAL A 214 -26.99 8.37 7.10
C VAL A 214 -27.47 8.24 5.66
N ALA A 215 -27.03 7.20 4.95
CA ALA A 215 -27.45 6.91 3.57
C ALA A 215 -28.91 6.41 3.49
N ALA A 216 -29.42 5.76 4.54
CA ALA A 216 -30.80 5.27 4.59
C ALA A 216 -31.85 6.39 4.57
N LYS A 217 -31.48 7.62 4.96
CA LYS A 217 -32.34 8.80 4.77
C LYS A 217 -32.44 9.24 3.29
N GLU A 218 -31.56 8.72 2.44
CA GLU A 218 -31.51 8.94 0.99
C GLU A 218 -31.88 7.68 0.17
N GLU A 219 -32.40 6.62 0.81
CA GLU A 219 -32.80 5.31 0.23
C GLU A 219 -31.68 4.37 -0.27
N ASP A 220 -30.41 4.61 0.09
CA ASP A 220 -29.31 3.72 -0.31
C ASP A 220 -29.11 2.54 0.66
N ILE A 221 -29.80 1.42 0.40
CA ILE A 221 -29.52 0.13 1.06
C ILE A 221 -28.62 -0.72 0.16
N LEU A 222 -27.38 -0.96 0.59
CA LEU A 222 -26.46 -1.86 -0.10
C LEU A 222 -26.83 -3.33 0.23
N LYS A 223 -27.50 -3.98 -0.72
CA LYS A 223 -27.80 -5.43 -0.70
C LYS A 223 -26.95 -6.13 -1.76
N TRP A 224 -26.30 -7.23 -1.39
CA TRP A 224 -25.42 -8.01 -2.25
C TRP A 224 -25.98 -9.42 -2.46
#